data_AF-A0AAW4PYS6-F1
#
_entry.id   AF-A0AAW4PYS6-F1
#
_cell.length_a   1.000
_cell.length_b   1.000
_cell.length_c   1.000
_cell.angle_alpha   90.00
_cell.angle_beta   90.00
_cell.angle_gamma   90.00
#
_symmetry.space_group_name_H-M   'P 1'
#
loop_
_entity.id
_entity.type
_entity.pdbx_description
1 polymer ?
#
loop_
_entity_poly.entity_id
_entity_poly.type
_entity_poly.pdbx_seq_one_letter_code
_entity_poly.pdbx_strand_id
1 'polypeptide(L)'
;MIWPDLITFRRIALPPLERNERRLFGRDVMFSKPLQTRCFAGVVRDADVDDVRYELLAMDDVYPVNTATLKYHETSQGRAYERGSYALRPDGFWSEYQYHFRLWSHEEGIGVSAHYELNPWVRPRDHYAGVDWQPQPGIEKAWALLDIDSSKTADGILPQ
;
A
#
# COMPACT_ATOMS: atom_id res chain seq x y z
N MET A 1 -2.39 17.41 -12.47
CA MET A 1 -1.82 18.13 -11.31
C MET A 1 -0.76 17.21 -10.71
N ILE A 2 0.52 17.60 -10.68
CA ILE A 2 1.57 16.76 -10.09
C ILE A 2 1.40 16.86 -8.57
N TRP A 3 0.75 15.85 -7.97
CA TRP A 3 0.74 15.71 -6.52
C TRP A 3 2.19 15.58 -6.05
N PRO A 4 2.61 16.24 -4.95
CA PRO A 4 3.94 16.00 -4.41
C PRO A 4 4.11 14.51 -4.14
N ASP A 5 5.27 13.95 -4.49
CA ASP A 5 5.60 12.55 -4.26
C ASP A 5 5.83 12.29 -2.76
N LEU A 6 4.73 12.36 -2.01
CA LEU A 6 4.74 12.19 -0.57
C LEU A 6 5.11 10.76 -0.18
N ILE A 7 4.85 9.76 -1.01
CA ILE A 7 5.27 8.40 -0.68
C ILE A 7 6.80 8.28 -0.71
N THR A 8 7.47 8.88 -1.70
CA THR A 8 8.94 8.93 -1.72
C THR A 8 9.48 9.70 -0.52
N PHE A 9 8.91 10.88 -0.21
CA PHE A 9 9.30 11.63 0.99
C PHE A 9 9.14 10.79 2.27
N ARG A 10 8.00 10.11 2.44
CA ARG A 10 7.70 9.28 3.61
C ARG A 10 8.66 8.11 3.76
N ARG A 11 9.03 7.45 2.65
CA ARG A 11 10.03 6.35 2.65
C ARG A 11 11.42 6.83 3.07
N ILE A 12 11.78 8.07 2.75
CA ILE A 12 13.07 8.66 3.13
C ILE A 12 13.05 9.13 4.60
N ALA A 13 11.98 9.81 5.00
CA ALA A 13 11.93 10.53 6.27
C ALA A 13 11.45 9.67 7.46
N LEU A 14 10.45 8.79 7.26
CA LEU A 14 9.82 8.06 8.37
C LEU A 14 10.72 6.99 8.99
N PRO A 15 11.46 6.16 8.23
CA PRO A 15 12.29 5.11 8.84
C PRO A 15 13.41 5.61 9.77
N PRO A 16 14.14 6.71 9.45
CA PRO A 16 15.06 7.33 10.40
C PRO A 16 14.36 7.89 11.65
N LEU A 17 13.17 8.47 11.50
CA LEU A 17 12.38 8.99 12.63
C LEU A 17 11.90 7.88 13.55
N GLU A 18 11.41 6.77 12.99
CA GLU A 18 10.98 5.59 13.73
C GLU A 18 12.12 4.99 14.55
N ARG A 19 13.33 4.86 13.97
CA ARG A 19 14.52 4.41 14.71
C ARG A 19 14.91 5.31 15.90
N ASN A 20 14.45 6.56 15.91
CA ASN A 20 14.75 7.53 16.95
C ASN A 20 13.50 7.95 17.74
N GLU A 21 12.38 7.24 17.60
CA GLU A 21 11.07 7.68 18.11
C GLU A 21 11.08 7.95 19.61
N ARG A 22 11.69 7.06 20.39
CA ARG A 22 11.78 7.21 21.84
C ARG A 22 12.62 8.39 22.25
N ARG A 23 13.67 8.70 21.46
CA ARG A 23 14.53 9.87 21.67
C ARG A 23 13.83 11.17 21.29
N LEU A 24 13.04 11.18 20.22
CA LEU A 24 12.43 12.38 19.65
C LEU A 24 11.07 12.71 20.28
N PHE A 25 10.26 11.70 20.58
CA PHE A 25 8.87 11.82 21.00
C PHE A 25 8.61 11.30 22.42
N GLY A 26 9.61 10.70 23.08
CA GLY A 26 9.47 10.15 24.43
C GLY A 26 8.55 8.93 24.54
N ARG A 27 8.10 8.38 23.40
CA ARG A 27 7.22 7.20 23.30
C ARG A 27 7.44 6.50 21.97
N ASP A 28 6.99 5.26 21.89
CA ASP A 28 6.99 4.50 20.63
C ASP A 28 5.84 5.02 19.75
N VAL A 29 6.19 5.53 18.57
CA VAL A 29 5.28 6.05 17.56
C VAL A 29 5.44 5.16 16.33
N MET A 30 4.73 4.03 16.33
CA MET A 30 4.82 3.04 15.26
C MET A 30 4.40 3.63 13.90
N PHE A 31 5.38 4.10 13.12
CA PHE A 31 5.19 4.73 11.81
C PHE A 31 5.04 3.69 10.69
N SER A 32 5.59 2.49 10.90
CA SER A 32 5.53 1.40 9.95
C SER A 32 5.08 0.07 10.55
N LYS A 33 4.56 -0.83 9.70
CA LYS A 33 4.13 -2.18 10.09
C LYS A 33 4.52 -3.21 9.01
N PRO A 34 4.72 -4.48 9.38
CA PRO A 34 4.92 -5.53 8.39
C PRO A 34 3.72 -5.64 7.43
N LEU A 35 4.01 -6.00 6.19
CA LEU A 35 3.04 -6.40 5.18
C LEU A 35 2.28 -7.63 5.66
N GLN A 36 0.98 -7.67 5.37
CA GLN A 36 0.15 -8.86 5.54
C GLN A 36 0.16 -9.63 4.22
N THR A 37 0.85 -10.76 4.17
CA THR A 37 1.05 -11.56 2.95
C THR A 37 -0.25 -12.07 2.33
N ARG A 38 -1.28 -12.29 3.16
CA ARG A 38 -2.64 -12.66 2.71
C ARG A 38 -3.33 -11.64 1.80
N CYS A 39 -2.80 -10.42 1.70
CA CYS A 39 -3.31 -9.36 0.82
C CYS A 39 -2.60 -9.33 -0.53
N PHE A 40 -1.58 -10.17 -0.74
CA PHE A 40 -0.76 -10.12 -1.94
C PHE A 40 -1.56 -10.62 -3.15
N ALA A 41 -1.63 -9.81 -4.19
CA ALA A 41 -2.43 -10.07 -5.39
C ALA A 41 -1.58 -10.67 -6.53
N GLY A 42 -0.29 -10.37 -6.59
CA GLY A 42 0.60 -10.84 -7.67
C GLY A 42 1.55 -9.75 -8.14
N VAL A 43 2.04 -9.89 -9.37
CA VAL A 43 3.02 -8.96 -9.98
C VAL A 43 2.48 -8.40 -11.28
N VAL A 44 2.58 -7.08 -11.46
CA VAL A 44 2.53 -6.45 -12.78
C VAL A 44 3.90 -6.62 -13.41
N ARG A 45 4.00 -7.48 -14.43
CA ARG A 45 5.27 -7.85 -15.06
C ARG A 45 5.82 -6.71 -15.91
N ASP A 46 7.14 -6.63 -16.00
CA ASP A 46 7.85 -5.71 -16.92
C ASP A 46 7.45 -4.23 -16.80
N ALA A 47 6.90 -3.83 -15.65
CA ALA A 47 6.43 -2.47 -15.39
C ALA A 47 7.37 -1.71 -14.44
N ASP A 48 7.57 -0.42 -14.72
CA ASP A 48 8.18 0.49 -13.75
C ASP A 48 7.16 0.91 -12.69
N VAL A 49 7.64 1.17 -11.47
CA VAL A 49 6.76 1.53 -10.37
C VAL A 49 6.08 2.87 -10.61
N ASP A 50 6.78 3.82 -11.21
CA ASP A 50 6.24 5.14 -11.48
C ASP A 50 5.15 5.07 -12.55
N ASP A 51 5.29 4.18 -13.55
CA ASP A 51 4.25 3.96 -14.55
C ASP A 51 2.95 3.46 -13.92
N VAL A 52 3.00 2.40 -13.09
CA VAL A 52 1.81 1.87 -12.38
C VAL A 52 1.21 2.93 -11.46
N ARG A 53 2.05 3.75 -10.81
CA ARG A 53 1.59 4.86 -9.96
C ARG A 53 0.87 5.93 -10.78
N TYR A 54 1.37 6.29 -11.95
CA TYR A 54 0.74 7.27 -12.84
C TYR A 54 -0.55 6.75 -13.44
N GLU A 55 -0.60 5.48 -13.84
CA GLU A 55 -1.83 4.82 -14.32
C GLU A 55 -2.92 4.85 -13.26
N LEU A 56 -2.60 4.48 -12.02
CA LEU A 56 -3.54 4.58 -10.91
C LEU A 56 -3.99 6.01 -10.65
N LEU A 57 -3.09 6.99 -10.65
CA LEU A 57 -3.43 8.40 -10.43
C LEU A 57 -4.19 9.06 -11.59
N ALA A 58 -4.21 8.45 -12.77
CA ALA A 58 -4.99 8.91 -13.91
C ALA A 58 -6.47 8.50 -13.82
N MET A 59 -6.83 7.60 -12.90
CA MET A 59 -8.22 7.18 -12.67
C MET A 59 -8.93 8.18 -11.74
N ASP A 60 -10.11 8.66 -12.13
CA ASP A 60 -10.85 9.71 -11.41
C ASP A 60 -11.20 9.34 -9.95
N ASP A 61 -11.43 8.05 -9.71
CA ASP A 61 -11.89 7.52 -8.42
C ASP A 61 -10.74 6.97 -7.55
N VAL A 62 -9.48 7.17 -7.96
CA VAL A 62 -8.31 6.71 -7.24
C VAL A 62 -7.62 7.86 -6.52
N TYR A 63 -7.37 7.66 -5.24
CA TYR A 63 -6.77 8.67 -4.36
C TYR A 63 -5.46 8.16 -3.75
N PRO A 64 -4.39 8.96 -3.71
CA PRO A 64 -3.17 8.58 -3.00
C PRO A 64 -3.41 8.56 -1.48
N VAL A 65 -3.01 7.49 -0.81
CA VAL A 65 -3.24 7.27 0.63
C VAL A 65 -1.99 7.62 1.43
N ASN A 66 -1.68 8.90 1.46
CA ASN A 66 -0.46 9.42 2.09
C ASN A 66 -0.47 9.37 3.63
N THR A 67 -1.62 9.09 4.25
CA THR A 67 -1.78 9.00 5.71
C THR A 67 -1.80 7.57 6.23
N ALA A 68 -1.88 6.56 5.35
CA ALA A 68 -1.88 5.16 5.78
C ALA A 68 -0.53 4.78 6.38
N THR A 69 -0.49 3.96 7.43
CA THR A 69 0.76 3.41 7.99
C THR A 69 1.64 2.83 6.88
N LEU A 70 2.93 3.18 6.91
CA LEU A 70 3.89 2.71 5.91
C LEU A 70 4.09 1.20 6.10
N LYS A 71 4.03 0.43 5.03
CA LYS A 71 4.23 -1.02 5.11
C LYS A 71 5.63 -1.41 4.66
N TYR A 72 6.16 -2.47 5.25
CA TYR A 72 7.45 -3.03 4.87
C TYR A 72 7.41 -4.56 4.85
N HIS A 73 8.37 -5.15 4.15
CA HIS A 73 8.80 -6.52 4.39
C HIS A 73 10.29 -6.52 4.75
N GLU A 74 10.71 -7.54 5.49
CA GLU A 74 12.12 -7.72 5.82
C GLU A 74 12.86 -8.28 4.61
N THR A 75 14.15 -7.95 4.50
CA THR A 75 15.08 -8.44 3.49
C THR A 75 16.44 -8.64 4.14
N SER A 76 17.36 -9.33 3.47
CA SER A 76 18.76 -9.46 3.93
C SER A 76 19.49 -8.12 4.11
N GLN A 77 19.01 -7.04 3.48
CA GLN A 77 19.57 -5.69 3.58
C GLN A 77 18.79 -4.79 4.54
N GLY A 78 17.77 -5.31 5.23
CA GLY A 78 16.86 -4.59 6.11
C GLY A 78 15.44 -4.46 5.54
N ARG A 79 14.72 -3.41 5.93
CA ARG A 79 13.31 -3.24 5.54
C ARG A 79 13.16 -2.66 4.14
N ALA A 80 12.45 -3.38 3.27
CA ALA A 80 11.96 -2.86 2.00
C ALA A 80 10.54 -2.31 2.16
N TYR A 81 10.41 -1.00 1.99
CA TYR A 81 9.15 -0.28 2.17
C TYR A 81 8.33 -0.23 0.88
N GLU A 82 7.01 -0.21 1.03
CA GLU A 82 6.06 0.01 -0.06
C GLU A 82 6.46 1.23 -0.90
N ARG A 83 6.19 1.15 -2.21
CA ARG A 83 6.52 2.18 -3.20
C ARG A 83 5.33 3.10 -3.51
N GLY A 84 4.12 2.68 -3.16
CA GLY A 84 2.89 3.39 -3.47
C GLY A 84 1.74 2.87 -2.63
N SER A 85 0.73 3.71 -2.38
CA SER A 85 -0.45 3.40 -1.57
C SER A 85 -1.64 4.19 -2.09
N TYR A 86 -2.69 3.50 -2.54
CA TYR A 86 -3.78 4.08 -3.34
C TYR A 86 -5.13 3.49 -2.95
N ALA A 87 -6.17 4.32 -2.90
CA ALA A 87 -7.53 3.88 -2.62
C ALA A 87 -8.43 4.16 -3.81
N LEU A 88 -9.01 3.12 -4.41
CA LEU A 88 -10.14 3.27 -5.33
C LEU A 88 -11.43 3.38 -4.51
N ARG A 89 -12.23 4.41 -4.81
CA ARG A 89 -13.52 4.67 -4.18
C ARG A 89 -14.56 4.96 -5.26
N PRO A 90 -15.31 3.94 -5.72
CA PRO A 90 -16.23 4.09 -6.86
C PRO A 90 -17.32 5.16 -6.67
N ASP A 91 -17.74 5.40 -5.43
CA ASP A 91 -18.73 6.44 -5.09
C ASP A 91 -18.07 7.76 -4.66
N GLY A 92 -16.83 8.00 -5.11
CA GLY A 92 -16.03 9.17 -4.82
C GLY A 92 -15.38 9.19 -3.44
N PHE A 93 -14.75 10.31 -3.10
CA PHE A 93 -13.88 10.44 -1.93
C PHE A 93 -14.51 10.01 -0.60
N TRP A 94 -15.83 10.21 -0.43
CA TRP A 94 -16.62 9.92 0.78
C TRP A 94 -17.37 8.59 0.72
N SER A 95 -17.05 7.70 -0.22
CA SER A 95 -17.55 6.32 -0.22
C SER A 95 -17.35 5.67 1.15
N GLU A 96 -18.32 4.89 1.63
CA GLU A 96 -18.21 4.21 2.93
C GLU A 96 -17.07 3.17 2.94
N TYR A 97 -16.80 2.57 1.78
CA TYR A 97 -15.76 1.57 1.59
C TYR A 97 -14.74 1.99 0.53
N GLN A 98 -13.57 1.33 0.55
CA GLN A 98 -12.51 1.53 -0.41
C GLN A 98 -11.79 0.21 -0.74
N TYR A 99 -11.25 0.12 -1.96
CA TYR A 99 -10.23 -0.87 -2.32
C TYR A 99 -8.86 -0.22 -2.15
N HIS A 100 -8.07 -0.70 -1.20
CA HIS A 100 -6.75 -0.19 -0.91
C HIS A 100 -5.68 -1.05 -1.60
N PHE A 101 -4.89 -0.44 -2.49
CA PHE A 101 -3.74 -1.04 -3.15
C PHE A 101 -2.44 -0.51 -2.57
N ARG A 102 -1.43 -1.37 -2.48
CA ARG A 102 -0.05 -1.00 -2.16
C ARG A 102 0.88 -1.65 -3.18
N LEU A 103 1.89 -0.89 -3.57
CA LEU A 103 2.85 -1.28 -4.60
C LEU A 103 4.20 -1.61 -3.97
N TRP A 104 4.88 -2.61 -4.53
CA TRP A 104 6.12 -3.17 -4.02
C TRP A 104 7.12 -3.32 -5.15
N SER A 105 8.39 -3.01 -4.91
CA SER A 105 9.43 -3.38 -5.87
C SER A 105 9.60 -4.90 -5.88
N HIS A 106 9.69 -5.48 -7.06
CA HIS A 106 9.99 -6.89 -7.28
C HIS A 106 10.96 -7.05 -8.46
N GLU A 107 11.74 -8.14 -8.50
CA GLU A 107 12.77 -8.34 -9.53
C GLU A 107 12.17 -8.43 -10.95
N GLU A 108 10.98 -9.00 -11.06
CA GLU A 108 10.26 -9.19 -12.33
C GLU A 108 9.22 -8.09 -12.62
N GLY A 109 9.18 -7.01 -11.83
CA GLY A 109 8.21 -5.92 -11.99
C GLY A 109 7.69 -5.36 -10.67
N ILE A 110 6.38 -5.10 -10.59
CA ILE A 110 5.75 -4.46 -9.43
C ILE A 110 4.83 -5.42 -8.70
N GLY A 111 5.18 -5.77 -7.46
CA GLY A 111 4.29 -6.52 -6.59
C GLY A 111 3.11 -5.66 -6.15
N VAL A 112 1.93 -6.25 -6.11
CA VAL A 112 0.70 -5.56 -5.69
C VAL A 112 0.10 -6.31 -4.51
N SER A 113 -0.26 -5.57 -3.46
CA SER A 113 -1.13 -6.09 -2.40
C SER A 113 -2.39 -5.25 -2.34
N ALA A 114 -3.54 -5.88 -2.12
CA ALA A 114 -4.81 -5.20 -2.07
C ALA A 114 -5.74 -5.78 -1.01
N HIS A 115 -6.63 -4.94 -0.48
CA HIS A 115 -7.72 -5.34 0.39
C HIS A 115 -8.90 -4.37 0.27
N TYR A 116 -10.07 -4.82 0.70
CA TYR A 116 -11.29 -4.05 0.82
C TYR A 116 -11.52 -3.71 2.29
N GLU A 117 -11.87 -2.46 2.56
CA GLU A 117 -12.04 -1.97 3.94
C GLU A 117 -12.95 -0.75 3.99
N LEU A 118 -13.36 -0.38 5.21
CA LEU A 118 -14.02 0.89 5.49
C LEU A 118 -13.10 2.07 5.18
N ASN A 119 -13.68 3.16 4.66
CA ASN A 119 -12.97 4.39 4.39
C ASN A 119 -12.63 5.13 5.71
N PRO A 120 -11.35 5.44 6.00
CA PRO A 120 -10.96 6.12 7.23
C PRO A 120 -11.52 7.53 7.36
N TRP A 121 -11.93 8.16 6.25
CA TRP A 121 -12.53 9.50 6.27
C TRP A 121 -14.01 9.48 6.70
N VAL A 122 -14.68 8.33 6.59
CA VAL A 122 -16.11 8.17 6.89
C VAL A 122 -16.30 7.39 8.20
N ARG A 123 -15.56 6.30 8.37
CA ARG A 123 -15.64 5.37 9.52
C ARG A 123 -14.26 5.18 10.19
N PRO A 124 -13.61 6.23 10.70
CA PRO A 124 -12.23 6.16 11.18
C PRO A 124 -12.01 5.11 12.28
N ARG A 125 -12.90 5.05 13.28
CA ARG A 125 -12.76 4.11 14.40
C ARG A 125 -12.85 2.66 13.93
N ASP A 126 -13.86 2.35 13.13
CA ASP A 126 -14.14 1.00 12.65
C ASP A 126 -13.08 0.54 11.63
N HIS A 127 -12.61 1.45 10.78
CA HIS A 127 -11.46 1.23 9.90
C HIS A 127 -10.22 0.79 10.69
N TYR A 128 -9.83 1.55 11.72
CA TYR A 128 -8.66 1.18 12.53
C TYR A 128 -8.89 -0.05 13.42
N ALA A 129 -10.14 -0.39 13.74
CA ALA A 129 -10.51 -1.64 14.38
C ALA A 129 -10.54 -2.84 13.41
N GLY A 130 -10.42 -2.61 12.10
CA GLY A 130 -10.44 -3.66 11.08
C GLY A 130 -11.83 -4.26 10.85
N VAL A 131 -12.90 -3.53 11.15
CA VAL A 131 -14.28 -3.96 10.89
C VAL A 131 -14.48 -4.13 9.38
N ASP A 132 -15.08 -5.27 9.00
CA ASP A 132 -15.37 -5.66 7.61
C ASP A 132 -14.17 -5.62 6.65
N TRP A 133 -12.96 -5.66 7.20
CA TRP A 133 -11.73 -5.76 6.44
C TRP A 133 -11.64 -7.13 5.76
N GLN A 134 -11.44 -7.14 4.43
CA GLN A 134 -11.43 -8.35 3.63
C GLN A 134 -10.33 -8.31 2.56
N PRO A 135 -9.45 -9.32 2.46
CA PRO A 135 -8.39 -9.32 1.45
C PRO A 135 -8.95 -9.62 0.05
N GLN A 136 -9.82 -10.63 -0.04
CA GLN A 136 -10.21 -11.23 -1.31
C GLN A 136 -10.87 -10.26 -2.30
N PRO A 137 -11.86 -9.44 -1.92
CA PRO A 137 -12.45 -8.48 -2.85
C PRO A 137 -11.44 -7.42 -3.33
N GLY A 138 -10.45 -7.09 -2.50
CA GLY A 138 -9.33 -6.21 -2.87
C GLY A 138 -8.44 -6.83 -3.93
N ILE A 139 -8.05 -8.09 -3.74
CA ILE A 139 -7.22 -8.85 -4.68
C ILE A 139 -7.93 -8.97 -6.03
N GLU A 140 -9.19 -9.37 -6.03
CA GLU A 140 -10.01 -9.49 -7.25
C GLU A 140 -10.14 -8.15 -7.98
N LYS A 141 -10.29 -7.06 -7.23
CA LYS A 141 -10.31 -5.72 -7.83
C LYS A 141 -8.96 -5.37 -8.44
N ALA A 142 -7.85 -5.73 -7.81
CA ALA A 142 -6.52 -5.50 -8.36
C ALA A 142 -6.33 -6.24 -9.69
N TRP A 143 -6.73 -7.52 -9.76
CA TRP A 143 -6.69 -8.32 -10.99
C TRP A 143 -7.56 -7.74 -12.12
N ALA A 144 -8.68 -7.11 -11.76
CA ALA A 144 -9.56 -6.49 -12.75
C ALA A 144 -9.03 -5.15 -13.29
N LEU A 145 -8.13 -4.48 -12.56
CA LEU A 145 -7.64 -3.14 -12.89
C LEU A 145 -6.24 -3.12 -13.48
N LEU A 146 -5.40 -4.07 -13.05
CA LEU A 146 -3.99 -4.13 -13.36
C LEU A 146 -3.70 -5.48 -14.03
N ASP A 147 -2.77 -5.50 -14.98
CA ASP A 147 -2.33 -6.73 -15.65
C ASP A 147 -1.44 -7.57 -14.72
N ILE A 148 -2.09 -8.22 -13.75
CA ILE A 148 -1.43 -8.94 -12.66
C ILE A 148 -1.24 -10.42 -13.04
N ASP A 149 0.00 -10.86 -12.98
CA ASP A 149 0.34 -12.26 -12.87
C ASP A 149 0.09 -12.77 -11.45
N SER A 150 -1.08 -13.41 -11.28
CA SER A 150 -1.55 -13.99 -10.01
C SER A 150 -0.87 -15.31 -9.66
N SER A 151 -0.05 -15.89 -10.54
CA SER A 151 0.73 -17.10 -10.21
C SER A 151 1.88 -16.81 -9.24
N LYS A 152 2.25 -15.54 -9.07
CA LYS A 152 3.27 -15.08 -8.13
C LYS A 152 2.70 -14.90 -6.73
N THR A 153 3.35 -15.49 -5.73
CA THR A 153 2.93 -15.42 -4.33
C THR A 153 3.83 -14.49 -3.52
N ALA A 154 3.35 -14.03 -2.37
CA ALA A 154 4.14 -13.16 -1.50
C ALA A 154 5.47 -13.82 -1.08
N ASP A 155 5.48 -15.14 -0.89
CA ASP A 155 6.66 -15.90 -0.45
C ASP A 155 7.76 -15.99 -1.52
N GLY A 156 7.42 -15.78 -2.80
CA GLY A 156 8.39 -15.70 -3.89
C GLY A 156 8.93 -14.28 -4.14
N ILE A 157 8.41 -13.28 -3.43
CA ILE A 157 8.59 -11.84 -3.72
C ILE A 157 9.17 -11.07 -2.56
N LEU A 158 8.85 -11.50 -1.34
CA LEU A 158 9.40 -10.97 -0.11
C LEU A 158 10.58 -11.89 0.26
N PRO A 159 11.84 -11.48 0.07
CA PRO A 159 12.97 -12.32 0.45
C PRO A 159 12.87 -12.69 1.93
N GLN A 160 13.19 -13.94 2.27
CA GLN A 160 13.33 -14.37 3.67
C GLN A 160 14.50 -13.67 4.36
#